data_AF-A0A641RTW9-F1
#
_entry.id   AF-A0A641RTW9-F1
#
_cell.length_a   1.000
_cell.length_b   1.000
_cell.length_c   1.000
_cell.angle_alpha   90.00
_cell.angle_beta   90.00
_cell.angle_gamma   90.00
#
_symmetry.space_group_name_H-M   'P 1'
#
loop_
_entity.id
_entity.type
_entity.pdbx_description
1 polymer ?
#
loop_
_entity_poly.entity_id
_entity_poly.type
_entity_poly.pdbx_seq_one_letter_code
_entity_poly.pdbx_strand_id
1 'polypeptide(L)' 'MKRLLTLLLFSNLLLSLLQAQPVHQIRGTVIEKNSRQPLEFINVMVLGLNKGGVTNAEGHFTIEQ' A
#
# COMPACT_ATOMS: atom_id res chain seq x y z
N MET A 1 8.73 -27.57 -29.89
CA MET A 1 9.55 -26.37 -29.59
C MET A 1 8.73 -25.09 -29.44
N LYS A 2 7.92 -24.67 -30.43
CA LYS A 2 7.15 -23.41 -30.36
C LYS A 2 6.20 -23.30 -29.15
N ARG A 3 5.45 -24.36 -28.83
CA ARG A 3 4.53 -24.39 -27.67
C ARG A 3 5.25 -24.27 -26.31
N LEU A 4 6.42 -24.90 -26.18
CA LEU A 4 7.24 -24.81 -24.97
C LEU A 4 7.79 -23.39 -24.80
N LEU A 5 8.25 -22.77 -25.90
CA LEU A 5 8.70 -21.38 -25.90
C LEU A 5 7.57 -20.42 -25.52
N THR A 6 6.37 -20.61 -26.06
CA THR A 6 5.19 -19.81 -25.69
C THR A 6 4.84 -19.97 -24.20
N LEU A 7 4.90 -21.20 -23.68
CA LEU A 7 4.65 -21.46 -22.25
C LEU A 7 5.70 -20.77 -21.36
N LEU A 8 6.96 -20.83 -21.74
CA LEU A 8 8.06 -20.17 -21.02
C LEU A 8 7.89 -18.64 -21.04
N LEU A 9 7.57 -18.05 -22.19
CA LEU A 9 7.31 -16.61 -22.31
C LEU A 9 6.12 -16.18 -21.45
N PHE A 10 5.03 -16.95 -21.48
CA PHE A 10 3.85 -16.70 -20.66
C PHE A 10 4.15 -16.82 -19.15
N SER A 11 4.92 -17.85 -18.76
CA SER A 11 5.34 -18.05 -17.37
C SER A 11 6.20 -16.91 -16.85
N ASN A 12 7.14 -16.40 -17.65
CA ASN A 12 7.96 -15.24 -17.28
C ASN A 12 7.11 -13.97 -17.12
N LEU A 13 6.09 -13.79 -17.97
CA LEU A 13 5.16 -12.68 -17.86
C LEU A 13 4.35 -12.77 -16.56
N LEU A 14 3.83 -13.94 -16.21
CA LEU A 14 3.12 -14.15 -14.93
C LEU A 14 4.02 -13.87 -13.71
N LEU A 15 5.28 -14.30 -13.76
CA LEU A 15 6.25 -14.03 -12.69
C LEU A 15 6.56 -12.53 -12.54
N SER A 16 6.60 -11.78 -13.64
CA SER A 16 6.80 -10.32 -13.59
C SER A 16 5.64 -9.57 -12.93
N LEU A 17 4.40 -10.05 -13.11
CA LEU A 17 3.22 -9.47 -12.46
C LEU A 17 3.24 -9.68 -10.93
N LEU A 18 3.81 -10.79 -10.45
CA LEU A 18 3.97 -11.04 -9.02
C LEU A 18 4.99 -10.09 -8.36
N GLN A 19 6.00 -9.65 -9.10
CA GLN A 19 7.02 -8.71 -8.62
C GLN A 19 6.55 -7.25 -8.64
N ALA A 20 5.49 -6.93 -9.39
CA ALA A 20 4.96 -5.58 -9.55
C ALA A 20 3.96 -5.16 -8.45
N GLN A 21 3.84 -5.93 -7.36
CA GLN A 21 2.98 -5.54 -6.24
C GLN A 21 3.57 -4.33 -5.49
N PRO A 22 2.75 -3.42 -4.95
CA PRO A 22 3.23 -2.30 -4.14
C PRO A 22 3.89 -2.84 -2.87
N VAL A 23 5.23 -2.90 -2.87
CA VAL A 23 6.02 -3.47 -1.77
C VAL A 23 6.13 -2.51 -0.59
N HIS A 24 5.96 -1.21 -0.84
CA HIS A 24 6.17 -0.16 0.14
C HIS A 24 4.83 0.44 0.57
N GLN A 25 4.64 0.48 1.89
CA GLN A 25 3.48 1.09 2.52
C GLN A 25 3.93 2.02 3.62
N ILE A 26 3.28 3.18 3.72
CA ILE A 26 3.44 4.09 4.84
C ILE A 26 2.35 3.73 5.85
N ARG A 27 2.74 3.34 7.05
CA ARG A 27 1.84 2.94 8.12
C ARG A 27 2.09 3.78 9.37
N GLY A 28 1.05 4.02 10.14
CA GLY A 28 1.18 4.72 11.41
C GLY A 28 -0.13 4.80 12.18
N THR A 29 -0.08 5.47 13.33
CA THR A 29 -1.23 5.75 14.17
C THR A 29 -1.27 7.25 14.42
N VAL A 30 -2.45 7.86 14.29
CA VAL A 30 -2.65 9.25 14.68
C VAL A 30 -3.29 9.29 16.05
N ILE A 31 -2.73 10.11 16.93
CA ILE A 31 -3.16 10.27 18.32
C ILE A 31 -3.30 11.75 18.66
N GLU A 32 -4.27 12.07 19.50
CA GLU A 32 -4.44 13.40 20.06
C GLU A 32 -3.30 13.69 21.06
N LYS A 33 -2.82 14.93 21.08
CA LYS A 33 -1.59 15.31 21.78
C LYS A 33 -1.66 15.10 23.29
N ASN A 34 -2.76 15.49 23.92
CA ASN A 34 -2.86 15.57 25.39
C ASN A 34 -3.40 14.28 26.01
N SER A 35 -4.54 13.82 25.51
CA SER A 35 -5.22 12.59 25.94
C SER A 35 -4.50 11.32 25.46
N ARG A 36 -3.68 11.44 24.42
CA ARG A 36 -3.00 10.32 23.74
C ARG A 36 -3.98 9.29 23.16
N GLN A 37 -5.25 9.66 23.04
CA GLN A 37 -6.28 8.80 22.45
C GLN A 37 -6.12 8.76 20.93
N PRO A 38 -6.43 7.63 20.28
CA PRO A 38 -6.44 7.55 18.83
C PRO A 38 -7.43 8.52 18.19
N LEU A 39 -7.09 9.03 17.02
CA LEU A 39 -7.99 9.84 16.21
C LEU A 39 -8.55 9.01 15.07
N GLU A 40 -9.84 8.71 15.15
CA GLU A 40 -10.58 7.96 14.14
C GLU A 40 -11.07 8.84 12.98
N PHE A 41 -11.13 8.24 11.79
CA PHE A 41 -11.75 8.80 10.59
C PHE A 41 -11.21 10.17 10.12
N ILE A 42 -9.94 10.46 10.41
CA ILE A 42 -9.27 11.68 9.94
C ILE A 42 -8.40 11.38 8.71
N ASN A 43 -8.23 12.40 7.87
CA ASN A 43 -7.39 12.30 6.68
C ASN A 43 -5.90 12.42 7.03
N VAL A 44 -5.07 11.54 6.46
CA VAL A 44 -3.61 11.62 6.46
C VAL A 44 -3.17 11.78 5.02
N MET A 45 -2.36 12.81 4.74
CA MET A 45 -1.86 13.11 3.39
C MET A 45 -0.34 13.20 3.41
N VAL A 46 0.30 12.62 2.41
CA VAL A 46 1.75 12.73 2.22
C VAL A 46 2.03 13.93 1.32
N LEU A 47 2.52 15.03 1.89
CA LEU A 47 2.81 16.23 1.13
C LEU A 47 3.84 15.97 0.02
N GLY A 48 3.61 16.57 -1.14
CA GLY A 48 4.43 16.34 -2.34
C GLY A 48 4.08 15.06 -3.10
N LEU A 49 3.23 14.19 -2.55
CA LEU A 49 2.64 13.04 -3.23
C LEU A 49 1.12 13.25 -3.33
N ASN A 50 0.51 12.86 -4.45
CA ASN A 50 -0.97 12.84 -4.54
C ASN A 50 -1.53 11.57 -3.88
N LYS A 51 -1.13 11.34 -2.61
CA LYS A 51 -1.39 10.11 -1.86
C LYS A 51 -1.82 10.43 -0.44
N GLY A 52 -2.79 9.68 0.05
CA GLY A 52 -3.34 9.83 1.39
C GLY A 52 -4.19 8.63 1.78
N GLY A 53 -4.68 8.65 3.00
CA GLY A 53 -5.55 7.63 3.58
C GLY A 53 -6.37 8.21 4.71
N VAL A 54 -7.20 7.37 5.32
CA VAL A 54 -8.04 7.72 6.46
C VAL A 54 -7.71 6.79 7.61
N THR A 55 -7.73 7.30 8.84
CA THR A 55 -7.56 6.46 10.03
C THR A 55 -8.79 5.61 10.30
N ASN A 56 -8.60 4.40 10.81
CA ASN A 56 -9.68 3.55 11.30
C ASN A 56 -10.12 3.93 12.74
N ALA A 57 -11.02 3.14 13.34
CA ALA A 57 -11.51 3.37 14.71
C ALA A 57 -10.40 3.34 15.79
N GLU A 58 -9.30 2.61 15.54
CA GLU A 58 -8.13 2.57 16.42
C GLU A 58 -7.06 3.62 16.06
N GLY A 59 -7.37 4.55 15.15
CA GLY A 59 -6.48 5.62 14.71
C GLY A 59 -5.36 5.18 13.76
N HIS A 60 -5.36 3.93 13.28
CA HIS A 60 -4.36 3.41 12.34
C HIS A 60 -4.64 3.84 10.91
N PHE A 61 -3.58 4.17 10.16
CA PHE A 61 -3.66 4.38 8.72
C PHE A 61 -2.64 3.53 7.97
N THR A 62 -2.95 3.21 6.71
CA THR A 62 -2.03 2.61 5.74
C THR A 62 -2.20 3.36 4.42
N ILE A 63 -1.10 3.77 3.81
CA ILE A 63 -1.06 4.43 2.49
C ILE A 63 -0.16 3.60 1.59
N GLU A 64 -0.70 3.13 0.46
CA GLU A 64 0.05 2.36 -0.53
C GLU A 64 0.86 3.28 -1.46
N GLN A 65 2.12 2.93 -1.68
CA GLN A 65 3.02 3.64 -2.60
C GLN A 65 2.87 3.18 -4.05
#